data_AF-A0A953UM45-F1
#
_entry.id   AF-A0A953UM45-F1
#
_cell.length_a   1.000
_cell.length_b   1.000
_cell.length_c   1.000
_cell.angle_alpha   90.00
_cell.angle_beta   90.00
_cell.angle_gamma   90.00
#
_symmetry.space_group_name_H-M   'P 1'
#
loop_
_entity.id
_entity.type
_entity.pdbx_description
1 polymer ?
#
loop_
_entity_poly.entity_id
_entity_poly.type
_entity_poly.pdbx_seq_one_letter_code
_entity_poly.pdbx_strand_id
1 'polypeptide(L)'
;MITLSQPDPQTDLRALPGYDGGVVFAEPWEAQAFALAVKLSEQGHFTWKEWAAALASEIKAATDRGEPDDGTHYYHYWLAAVERLVTAKGLADQPTLLARKEAWADAYRHTPHGKPVELRPRSNESDSIHEPSAEPTNQSAGSVHDLTIPTIN
;
A
#
# COMPACT_ATOMS: atom_id res chain seq x y z
N MET A 1 -46.37 30.86 30.11
CA MET A 1 -46.44 29.47 29.61
C MET A 1 -45.72 29.44 28.27
N ILE A 2 -44.55 28.80 28.21
CA ILE A 2 -43.81 28.59 26.95
C ILE A 2 -44.05 27.14 26.59
N THR A 3 -44.83 26.89 25.54
CA THR A 3 -45.03 25.54 25.00
C THR A 3 -43.69 25.05 24.45
N LEU A 4 -43.14 23.99 25.06
CA LEU A 4 -42.10 23.16 24.47
C LEU A 4 -42.70 22.47 23.23
N SER A 5 -42.44 23.02 22.05
CA SER A 5 -42.74 22.33 20.80
C SER A 5 -41.73 21.18 20.67
N GLN A 6 -42.21 19.95 20.89
CA GLN A 6 -41.47 18.74 20.50
C GLN A 6 -41.07 18.83 19.02
N PRO A 7 -39.84 18.45 18.64
CA PRO A 7 -39.51 18.28 17.23
C PRO A 7 -40.31 17.10 16.66
N ASP A 8 -40.88 17.30 15.49
CA ASP A 8 -41.68 16.33 14.74
C ASP A 8 -40.90 15.02 14.51
N PRO A 9 -41.47 13.83 14.75
CA PRO A 9 -40.81 12.54 14.54
C PRO A 9 -40.65 12.15 13.04
N GLN A 10 -40.83 13.09 12.12
CA GLN A 10 -40.75 12.87 10.67
C GLN A 10 -39.96 13.97 9.96
N THR A 11 -38.77 14.33 10.46
CA THR A 11 -37.81 14.98 9.56
C THR A 11 -37.21 13.89 8.67
N ASP A 12 -37.87 13.60 7.54
CA ASP A 12 -37.27 12.76 6.51
C ASP A 12 -36.13 13.56 5.88
N LEU A 13 -34.91 13.28 6.34
CA LEU A 13 -33.68 13.95 5.90
C LEU A 13 -33.51 13.89 4.37
N ARG A 14 -34.17 12.94 3.70
CA ARG A 14 -34.21 12.76 2.24
C ARG A 14 -34.95 13.85 1.48
N ALA A 15 -35.74 14.68 2.16
CA ALA A 15 -36.54 15.73 1.53
C ALA A 15 -35.85 17.11 1.49
N LEU A 16 -34.64 17.24 2.07
CA LEU A 16 -33.86 18.46 1.95
C LEU A 16 -33.32 18.58 0.50
N PRO A 17 -33.54 19.72 -0.19
CA PRO A 17 -32.97 19.93 -1.51
C PRO A 17 -31.43 19.91 -1.40
N GLY A 18 -30.82 18.84 -1.94
CA GLY A 18 -29.37 18.57 -1.84
C GLY A 18 -28.99 17.33 -1.02
N TYR A 19 -29.97 16.57 -0.49
CA TYR A 19 -29.68 15.31 0.20
C TYR A 19 -29.82 14.10 -0.73
N ASP A 20 -28.69 13.52 -1.13
CA ASP A 20 -28.59 12.23 -1.82
C ASP A 20 -28.08 11.10 -0.89
N GLY A 21 -27.77 11.41 0.37
CA GLY A 21 -27.46 10.42 1.41
C GLY A 21 -26.20 9.58 1.16
N GLY A 22 -25.42 9.92 0.12
CA GLY A 22 -24.14 9.31 -0.20
C GLY A 22 -22.98 10.25 0.12
N VAL A 23 -21.80 9.69 0.33
CA VAL A 23 -20.56 10.49 0.33
C VAL A 23 -20.32 10.92 -1.12
N VAL A 24 -20.55 12.19 -1.43
CA VAL A 24 -20.20 12.76 -2.74
C VAL A 24 -18.69 12.99 -2.75
N PHE A 25 -17.99 12.24 -3.59
CA PHE A 25 -16.57 12.42 -3.86
C PHE A 25 -16.41 13.46 -4.97
N ALA A 26 -15.57 14.46 -4.75
CA ALA A 26 -15.28 15.50 -5.74
C ALA A 26 -14.49 14.93 -6.91
N GLU A 27 -13.62 13.96 -6.64
CA GLU A 27 -12.76 13.32 -7.63
C GLU A 27 -12.77 11.80 -7.48
N PRO A 28 -12.60 11.02 -8.57
CA PRO A 28 -12.61 9.56 -8.52
C PRO A 28 -11.56 8.96 -7.56
N TRP A 29 -10.43 9.64 -7.36
CA TRP A 29 -9.37 9.18 -6.48
C TRP A 29 -9.76 9.22 -4.99
N GLU A 30 -10.66 10.13 -4.60
CA GLU A 30 -11.13 10.24 -3.21
C GLU A 30 -11.92 8.99 -2.80
N ALA A 31 -12.77 8.50 -3.70
CA ALA A 31 -13.51 7.25 -3.51
C ALA A 31 -12.57 6.05 -3.39
N GLN A 32 -11.46 6.05 -4.13
CA GLN A 32 -10.46 4.99 -4.07
C GLN A 32 -9.70 5.02 -2.74
N ALA A 33 -9.30 6.20 -2.26
CA ALA A 33 -8.66 6.37 -0.96
C ALA A 33 -9.59 5.93 0.19
N PHE A 34 -10.88 6.27 0.11
CA PHE A 34 -11.91 5.80 1.03
C PHE A 34 -12.00 4.26 1.03
N ALA A 35 -12.14 3.66 -0.15
CA ALA A 35 -12.28 2.21 -0.30
C ALA A 35 -11.05 1.47 0.26
N LEU A 36 -9.84 2.02 0.05
CA LEU A 36 -8.61 1.45 0.61
C LEU A 36 -8.61 1.50 2.14
N ALA A 37 -8.96 2.64 2.72
CA ALA A 37 -9.04 2.79 4.18
C ALA A 37 -10.05 1.82 4.80
N VAL A 38 -11.25 1.72 4.21
CA VAL A 38 -12.28 0.77 4.63
C VAL A 38 -11.76 -0.66 4.53
N LYS A 39 -11.16 -1.04 3.40
CA LYS A 39 -10.71 -2.42 3.18
C LYS A 39 -9.63 -2.84 4.17
N LEU A 40 -8.67 -1.96 4.45
CA LEU A 40 -7.62 -2.23 5.44
C LEU A 40 -8.19 -2.36 6.85
N SER A 41 -9.20 -1.55 7.20
CA SER A 41 -9.89 -1.66 8.48
C SER A 41 -10.69 -2.97 8.58
N GLU A 42 -11.40 -3.38 7.53
CA GLU A 42 -12.14 -4.65 7.47
C GLU A 42 -11.20 -5.86 7.62
N GLN A 43 -9.99 -5.77 7.08
CA GLN A 43 -8.94 -6.78 7.22
C GLN A 43 -8.29 -6.79 8.62
N GLY A 44 -8.67 -5.87 9.50
CA GLY A 44 -8.17 -5.81 10.88
C GLY A 44 -6.77 -5.23 11.01
N HIS A 45 -6.24 -4.58 9.97
CA HIS A 45 -4.91 -3.95 10.03
C HIS A 45 -4.86 -2.76 10.99
N PHE A 46 -5.98 -2.05 11.13
CA PHE A 46 -6.19 -1.03 12.14
C PHE A 46 -7.68 -0.95 12.49
N THR A 47 -7.96 -0.38 13.66
CA THR A 47 -9.31 -0.10 14.12
C THR A 47 -9.77 1.28 13.66
N TRP A 48 -11.09 1.48 13.64
CA TRP A 48 -11.67 2.79 13.30
C TRP A 48 -11.32 3.89 14.32
N LYS A 49 -10.97 3.51 15.55
CA LYS A 49 -10.45 4.44 16.57
C LYS A 49 -9.02 4.89 16.25
N GLU A 50 -8.15 3.97 15.85
CA GLU A 50 -6.79 4.30 15.40
C GLU A 50 -6.83 5.16 14.14
N TRP A 51 -7.75 4.85 13.22
CA TRP A 51 -8.03 5.66 12.03
C TRP A 51 -8.38 7.11 12.39
N ALA A 52 -9.40 7.30 13.22
CA ALA A 52 -9.84 8.63 13.61
C ALA A 52 -8.72 9.43 14.33
N ALA A 53 -7.91 8.76 15.14
CA ALA A 53 -6.77 9.39 15.81
C ALA A 53 -5.68 9.82 14.83
N ALA A 54 -5.36 8.99 13.83
CA ALA A 54 -4.39 9.33 12.78
C ALA A 54 -4.87 10.53 11.96
N LEU A 55 -6.13 10.52 11.52
CA LEU A 55 -6.70 11.63 10.76
C LEU A 55 -6.72 12.94 11.58
N ALA A 56 -7.14 12.89 12.85
CA ALA A 56 -7.11 14.05 13.72
C ALA A 56 -5.69 14.61 13.91
N SER A 57 -4.68 13.73 13.98
CA SER A 57 -3.28 14.15 14.06
C SER A 57 -2.82 14.87 12.79
N GLU A 58 -3.22 14.40 11.60
CA GLU A 58 -2.84 15.04 10.33
C GLU A 58 -3.52 16.39 10.14
N ILE A 59 -4.82 16.48 10.45
CA ILE A 59 -5.58 17.75 10.44
C ILE A 59 -4.93 18.73 11.42
N LYS A 60 -4.63 18.30 12.65
CA LYS A 60 -3.97 19.15 13.64
C LYS A 60 -2.60 19.63 13.14
N ALA A 61 -1.80 18.74 12.55
CA ALA A 61 -0.49 19.11 12.03
C ALA A 61 -0.60 20.14 10.89
N ALA A 62 -1.64 20.06 10.05
CA ALA A 62 -1.91 21.05 9.01
C ALA A 62 -2.36 22.40 9.59
N THR A 63 -3.26 22.39 10.59
CA THR A 63 -3.66 23.60 11.32
C THR A 63 -2.45 24.28 11.97
N ASP A 64 -1.55 23.51 12.60
CA ASP A 64 -0.34 24.02 13.24
C ASP A 64 0.65 24.62 12.21
N ARG A 65 0.60 24.19 10.94
CA ARG A 65 1.34 24.79 9.81
C ARG A 65 0.67 26.02 9.20
N GLY A 66 -0.55 26.36 9.64
CA GLY A 66 -1.33 27.50 9.14
C GLY A 66 -2.02 27.24 7.80
N GLU A 67 -2.26 25.97 7.44
CA GLU A 67 -2.97 25.64 6.22
C GLU A 67 -4.47 26.03 6.32
N PRO A 68 -5.07 26.58 5.25
CA PRO A 68 -6.50 26.90 5.24
C PRO A 68 -7.36 25.66 5.45
N ASP A 69 -8.26 25.71 6.43
CA ASP A 69 -9.28 24.68 6.67
C ASP A 69 -10.55 24.98 5.86
N ASP A 70 -10.40 25.01 4.52
CA ASP A 70 -11.49 25.25 3.57
C ASP A 70 -12.10 23.94 3.03
N GLY A 71 -11.69 22.79 3.58
CA GLY A 71 -12.14 21.47 3.18
C GLY A 71 -11.50 20.94 1.89
N THR A 72 -10.79 21.76 1.12
CA THR A 72 -10.17 21.33 -0.16
C THR A 72 -9.05 20.31 0.06
N HIS A 73 -8.41 20.34 1.23
CA HIS A 73 -7.34 19.44 1.61
C HIS A 73 -7.82 18.23 2.43
N TYR A 74 -9.13 18.08 2.66
CA TYR A 74 -9.67 17.04 3.54
C TYR A 74 -9.28 15.63 3.10
N TYR A 75 -9.47 15.28 1.83
CA TYR A 75 -9.06 13.97 1.31
C TYR A 75 -7.53 13.83 1.15
N HIS A 76 -6.79 14.94 1.13
CA HIS A 76 -5.33 14.89 1.23
C HIS A 76 -4.87 14.50 2.64
N TYR A 77 -5.48 15.05 3.69
CA TYR A 77 -5.24 14.62 5.06
C TYR A 77 -5.70 13.19 5.30
N TRP A 78 -6.80 12.78 4.66
CA TRP A 78 -7.26 11.39 4.63
C TRP A 78 -6.18 10.47 4.07
N LEU A 79 -5.64 10.78 2.88
CA LEU A 79 -4.61 9.97 2.27
C LEU A 79 -3.35 9.89 3.14
N ALA A 80 -2.91 11.03 3.70
CA ALA A 80 -1.77 11.07 4.62
C ALA A 80 -1.97 10.18 5.86
N ALA A 81 -3.19 10.14 6.41
CA ALA A 81 -3.52 9.27 7.53
C ALA A 81 -3.45 7.78 7.15
N VAL A 82 -3.90 7.40 5.95
CA VAL A 82 -3.78 6.01 5.46
C VAL A 82 -2.33 5.63 5.28
N GLU A 83 -1.53 6.45 4.61
CA GLU A 83 -0.10 6.21 4.41
C GLU A 83 0.63 6.03 5.74
N ARG A 84 0.34 6.90 6.72
CA ARG A 84 0.90 6.81 8.06
C ARG A 84 0.54 5.50 8.77
N LEU A 85 -0.72 5.07 8.70
CA LEU A 85 -1.16 3.83 9.34
C LEU A 85 -0.55 2.60 8.68
N VAL A 86 -0.50 2.57 7.35
CA VAL A 86 0.11 1.47 6.59
C VAL A 86 1.61 1.36 6.93
N THR A 87 2.32 2.48 6.99
CA THR A 87 3.73 2.51 7.40
C THR A 87 3.91 2.11 8.86
N ALA A 88 3.09 2.64 9.78
CA ALA A 88 3.17 2.31 11.21
C ALA A 88 2.86 0.83 11.51
N LYS A 89 2.03 0.19 10.69
CA LYS A 89 1.70 -1.23 10.79
C LYS A 89 2.65 -2.14 10.00
N GLY A 90 3.67 -1.59 9.33
CA GLY A 90 4.65 -2.35 8.56
C GLY A 90 4.07 -3.01 7.30
N LEU A 91 2.95 -2.51 6.79
CA LEU A 91 2.28 -3.03 5.59
C LEU A 91 2.91 -2.51 4.30
N ALA A 92 3.52 -1.33 4.35
CA ALA A 92 4.36 -0.79 3.30
C ALA A 92 5.43 0.13 3.91
N ASP A 93 6.61 0.17 3.30
CA ASP A 93 7.66 1.08 3.74
C ASP A 93 7.51 2.46 3.07
N GLN A 94 7.75 3.53 3.83
CA GLN A 94 7.77 4.90 3.30
C GLN A 94 8.64 5.08 2.04
N PRO A 95 9.89 4.59 1.96
CA PRO A 95 10.69 4.69 0.74
C PRO A 95 10.06 3.92 -0.42
N THR A 96 9.39 2.80 -0.15
CA THR A 96 8.71 1.98 -1.15
C THR A 96 7.49 2.70 -1.74
N LEU A 97 6.71 3.39 -0.90
CA LEU A 97 5.58 4.22 -1.33
C LEU A 97 6.06 5.40 -2.19
N LEU A 98 7.13 6.09 -1.75
CA LEU A 98 7.70 7.21 -2.49
C LEU A 98 8.24 6.78 -3.85
N ALA A 99 9.03 5.69 -3.91
CA ALA A 99 9.54 5.14 -5.16
C ALA A 99 8.40 4.76 -6.12
N ARG A 100 7.26 4.26 -5.59
CA ARG A 100 6.09 3.92 -6.41
C ARG A 100 5.40 5.17 -6.96
N LYS A 101 5.28 6.23 -6.16
CA LYS A 101 4.76 7.53 -6.59
C LYS A 101 5.65 8.14 -7.67
N GLU A 102 6.97 8.10 -7.49
CA GLU A 102 7.94 8.60 -8.46
C GLU A 102 7.89 7.81 -9.76
N ALA A 103 7.83 6.48 -9.70
CA ALA A 103 7.70 5.63 -10.88
C ALA A 103 6.42 5.93 -11.69
N TRP A 104 5.30 6.21 -11.00
CA TRP A 104 4.06 6.64 -11.65
C TRP A 104 4.19 8.03 -12.29
N ALA A 105 4.77 8.99 -11.57
CA ALA A 105 5.00 10.33 -12.11
C ALA A 105 5.93 10.29 -13.33
N ASP A 106 6.92 9.40 -13.29
CA ASP A 106 7.84 9.16 -14.39
C ASP A 106 7.16 8.50 -15.59
N ALA A 107 6.37 7.46 -15.35
CA ALA A 107 5.59 6.82 -16.40
C ALA A 107 4.64 7.82 -17.08
N TYR A 108 3.97 8.67 -16.30
CA TYR A 108 3.08 9.71 -16.82
C TYR A 108 3.84 10.70 -17.72
N ARG A 109 4.99 11.21 -17.27
CA ARG A 109 5.83 12.15 -18.07
C ARG A 109 6.32 11.55 -19.38
N HIS A 110 6.59 10.24 -19.40
CA HIS A 110 7.13 9.55 -20.56
C HIS A 110 6.07 8.91 -21.46
N THR A 111 4.78 8.99 -21.10
CA THR A 111 3.69 8.46 -21.90
C THR A 111 3.19 9.54 -22.87
N PRO A 112 3.30 9.34 -24.20
CA PRO A 112 2.70 10.25 -25.16
C PRO A 112 1.19 10.40 -24.91
N HIS A 113 0.68 11.63 -25.00
CA HIS A 113 -0.74 11.91 -24.76
C HIS A 113 -1.64 10.99 -25.60
N GLY A 114 -2.64 10.39 -24.95
CA GLY A 114 -3.57 9.44 -25.58
C GLY A 114 -3.14 7.97 -25.52
N LYS A 115 -1.98 7.63 -24.91
CA LYS A 115 -1.59 6.24 -24.63
C LYS A 115 -1.78 5.89 -23.14
N PRO A 116 -2.07 4.62 -22.80
CA PRO A 116 -2.13 4.17 -21.41
C PRO A 116 -0.77 4.36 -20.71
N VAL A 117 -0.80 4.83 -19.45
CA VAL A 117 0.39 4.96 -18.62
C VAL A 117 0.70 3.61 -18.00
N GLU A 118 1.81 3.00 -18.41
CA GLU A 118 2.26 1.70 -17.90
C GLU A 118 3.38 1.88 -16.88
N LEU A 119 3.21 1.28 -15.71
CA LEU A 119 4.28 1.15 -14.75
C LEU A 119 5.19 -0.01 -15.11
N ARG A 120 6.50 0.25 -15.17
CA ARG A 120 7.48 -0.84 -15.24
C ARG A 120 7.39 -1.69 -13.95
N PRO A 121 7.31 -3.03 -14.07
CA PRO A 121 7.34 -3.91 -12.90
C PRO A 121 8.68 -3.74 -12.18
N ARG A 122 8.68 -3.85 -10.84
CA ARG A 122 9.95 -3.89 -10.09
C ARG A 122 10.72 -5.12 -10.58
N SER A 123 11.92 -4.93 -11.11
CA SER A 123 12.89 -6.01 -11.24
C SER A 123 13.20 -6.50 -9.83
N ASN A 124 12.75 -7.72 -9.52
CA ASN A 124 13.00 -8.37 -8.24
C ASN A 124 14.45 -8.88 -8.27
N GLU A 125 15.42 -8.00 -8.04
CA GLU A 125 16.84 -8.33 -7.98
C GLU A 125 17.15 -9.00 -6.62
N SER A 126 16.56 -10.16 -6.36
CA SER A 126 16.86 -11.00 -5.19
C SER A 126 17.04 -12.49 -5.52
N ASP A 127 16.88 -12.92 -6.78
CA ASP A 127 17.13 -14.31 -7.21
C ASP A 127 18.52 -14.49 -7.86
N SER A 128 19.57 -13.95 -7.22
CA SER A 128 20.96 -14.28 -7.57
C SER A 128 21.77 -14.60 -6.32
N ILE A 129 21.24 -15.51 -5.49
CA ILE A 129 22.02 -16.21 -4.47
C ILE A 129 21.57 -17.68 -4.41
N HIS A 130 21.87 -18.49 -5.42
CA HIS A 130 22.12 -19.93 -5.19
C HIS A 130 22.79 -20.62 -6.38
N GLU A 131 24.13 -20.68 -6.38
CA GLU A 131 24.80 -21.89 -6.86
C GLU A 131 26.02 -22.15 -5.96
N PRO A 132 25.91 -22.99 -4.91
CA PRO A 132 27.09 -23.55 -4.28
C PRO A 132 27.67 -24.56 -5.26
N SER A 133 28.80 -24.17 -5.87
CA SER A 133 29.64 -25.01 -6.70
C SER A 133 29.96 -26.31 -5.95
N ALA A 134 29.35 -27.42 -6.37
CA ALA A 134 29.61 -28.74 -5.81
C ALA A 134 31.01 -29.19 -6.24
N GLU A 135 31.93 -29.26 -5.29
CA GLU A 135 33.20 -30.01 -5.41
C GLU A 135 32.89 -31.49 -5.70
N PRO A 136 33.48 -32.12 -6.73
CA PRO A 136 33.53 -33.57 -6.80
C PRO A 136 34.72 -34.08 -5.99
N THR A 137 34.54 -34.26 -4.67
CA THR A 137 35.36 -35.20 -3.91
C THR A 137 34.60 -36.50 -3.76
N ASN A 138 35.19 -37.57 -4.29
CA ASN A 138 35.33 -38.91 -3.66
C ASN A 138 35.04 -40.06 -4.65
N GLN A 139 36.05 -40.89 -4.97
CA GLN A 139 36.21 -42.22 -4.36
C GLN A 139 37.29 -43.04 -5.08
N SER A 140 38.35 -43.30 -4.32
CA SER A 140 39.36 -44.32 -4.56
C SER A 140 38.79 -45.69 -4.20
N ALA A 141 38.93 -46.68 -5.08
CA ALA A 141 38.82 -48.09 -4.73
C ALA A 141 39.64 -48.96 -5.69
N GLY A 142 40.56 -49.75 -5.15
CA GLY A 142 40.96 -51.03 -5.72
C GLY A 142 42.29 -51.08 -6.48
N SER A 143 43.40 -51.13 -5.74
CA SER A 143 44.66 -51.68 -6.24
C SER A 143 44.59 -53.21 -6.27
N VAL A 144 44.88 -53.81 -7.42
CA VAL A 144 45.51 -55.13 -7.51
C VAL A 144 46.37 -55.13 -8.76
N HIS A 145 47.65 -54.84 -8.58
CA HIS A 145 48.67 -55.10 -9.58
C HIS A 145 48.85 -56.62 -9.70
N ASP A 146 48.68 -57.08 -10.92
CA ASP A 146 48.85 -58.42 -11.43
C ASP A 146 50.28 -58.93 -11.19
N LEU A 147 50.42 -60.04 -10.47
CA LEU A 147 51.68 -60.71 -10.19
C LEU A 147 52.07 -61.56 -11.39
N THR A 148 53.13 -61.15 -12.09
CA THR A 148 53.81 -61.96 -13.12
C THR A 148 54.54 -63.16 -12.47
N ILE A 149 54.24 -64.38 -12.90
CA ILE A 149 55.22 -65.48 -12.98
C ILE A 149 54.97 -66.29 -14.28
N PRO A 150 56.03 -66.70 -15.01
CA PRO A 150 55.94 -67.19 -16.39
C PRO A 150 55.94 -68.71 -16.47
N THR A 151 55.59 -69.24 -17.64
CA THR A 151 56.03 -70.57 -18.11
C THR A 151 56.07 -70.47 -19.63
N ILE A 152 57.23 -70.63 -20.28
CA ILE A 152 57.56 -71.79 -21.13
C ILE A 152 59.10 -71.87 -21.27
N ASN A 153 59.60 -73.09 -21.02
CA ASN A 153 60.93 -73.69 -21.24
C ASN A 153 62.01 -73.53 -20.15
#